data_AF-R7ZPS3-F1
#
_entry.id   AF-R7ZPS3-F1
#
_cell.length_a   1.000
_cell.length_b   1.000
_cell.length_c   1.000
_cell.angle_alpha   90.00
_cell.angle_beta   90.00
_cell.angle_gamma   90.00
#
_symmetry.space_group_name_H-M   'P 1'
#
loop_
_entity.id
_entity.type
_entity.pdbx_description
1 polymer ?
#
loop_
_entity_poly.entity_id
_entity_poly.type
_entity_poly.pdbx_seq_one_letter_code
_entity_poly.pdbx_strand_id
1 'polypeptide(L)'
;MKRNYLFHALLLTVVGIVFWMIADTISQPGVGDLSSRFEELDSYRNENNTGPVHRVYLVFTPDINWEEMEAYGNFMPHTKYGVTRVFFVNERLSPPFDLDIREPYLAASAQRACIGRYEKSPMGEVSFRKYPFDK
;
A
#
# COMPACT_ATOMS: atom_id res chain seq x y z
N MET A 1 19.22 8.99 -49.24
CA MET A 1 17.76 9.11 -48.98
C MET A 1 17.19 8.02 -48.08
N LYS A 2 17.52 6.71 -48.22
CA LYS A 2 16.94 5.63 -47.38
C LYS A 2 17.27 5.65 -45.87
N ARG A 3 18.44 6.17 -45.46
CA ARG A 3 18.87 6.20 -44.05
C ARG A 3 18.01 7.11 -43.17
N ASN A 4 17.47 8.20 -43.73
CA ASN A 4 16.64 9.13 -42.99
C ASN A 4 15.25 8.54 -42.74
N TYR A 5 14.69 7.77 -43.68
CA TYR A 5 13.42 7.05 -43.48
C TYR A 5 13.52 6.00 -42.37
N LEU A 6 14.62 5.25 -42.31
CA LEU A 6 14.86 4.30 -41.21
C LEU A 6 14.96 5.01 -39.86
N PHE A 7 15.61 6.17 -39.82
CA PHE A 7 15.70 6.99 -38.61
C PHE A 7 14.33 7.54 -38.17
N HIS A 8 13.53 8.06 -39.09
CA HIS A 8 12.17 8.53 -38.79
C HIS A 8 11.23 7.39 -38.37
N ALA A 9 11.34 6.22 -38.99
CA ALA A 9 10.59 5.03 -38.60
C ALA A 9 10.97 4.58 -37.18
N LEU A 10 12.27 4.53 -36.87
CA LEU A 10 12.75 4.20 -35.52
C LEU A 10 12.26 5.22 -34.49
N LEU A 11 12.33 6.52 -34.79
CA LEU A 11 11.85 7.59 -33.92
C LEU A 11 10.35 7.43 -33.63
N LEU A 12 9.54 7.20 -34.66
CA LEU A 12 8.10 6.98 -34.51
C LEU A 12 7.80 5.76 -33.65
N THR A 13 8.54 4.65 -33.84
CA THR A 13 8.39 3.46 -32.99
C THR A 13 8.71 3.75 -31.53
N VAL A 14 9.82 4.44 -31.25
CA VAL A 14 10.21 4.82 -29.88
C VAL A 14 9.14 5.71 -29.25
N VAL A 15 8.67 6.73 -29.97
CA VAL A 15 7.60 7.61 -29.50
C VAL A 15 6.31 6.82 -29.22
N GLY A 16 5.94 5.89 -30.10
CA GLY A 16 4.79 5.00 -29.90
C GLY A 16 4.90 4.15 -28.63
N ILE A 17 6.07 3.56 -28.37
CA ILE A 17 6.33 2.79 -27.14
C ILE A 17 6.23 3.67 -25.90
N VAL A 18 6.82 4.87 -25.94
CA VAL A 18 6.76 5.81 -24.80
C VAL A 18 5.32 6.21 -24.48
N PHE A 19 4.52 6.55 -25.50
CA PHE A 19 3.10 6.85 -25.29
C PHE A 19 2.33 5.66 -24.70
N TRP A 20 2.62 4.45 -25.15
CA TRP A 20 2.01 3.25 -24.60
C TRP A 20 2.39 3.02 -23.14
N MET A 21 3.66 3.17 -22.75
CA MET A 21 4.11 3.06 -21.36
C MET A 21 3.48 4.11 -20.44
N ILE A 22 3.34 5.35 -20.93
CA ILE A 22 2.67 6.41 -20.17
C ILE A 22 1.19 6.06 -19.96
N ALA A 23 0.49 5.63 -21.01
CA ALA A 23 -0.91 5.24 -20.92
C ALA A 23 -1.11 4.07 -19.95
N ASP A 24 -0.24 3.06 -20.02
CA ASP A 24 -0.25 1.92 -19.10
C ASP A 24 -0.06 2.39 -17.65
N THR A 25 0.97 3.20 -17.39
CA THR A 25 1.28 3.71 -16.04
C THR A 25 0.13 4.50 -15.42
N ILE A 26 -0.59 5.31 -16.22
CA ILE A 26 -1.72 6.11 -15.74
C ILE A 26 -2.97 5.25 -15.50
N SER A 27 -3.12 4.13 -16.23
CA SER A 27 -4.27 3.24 -16.12
C SER A 27 -4.16 2.16 -15.05
N GLN A 28 -3.01 2.05 -14.38
CA GLN A 28 -2.82 1.09 -13.31
C GLN A 28 -3.71 1.44 -12.11
N PRO A 29 -4.48 0.46 -11.59
CA PRO A 29 -5.35 0.70 -10.45
C PRO A 29 -4.53 0.98 -9.20
N GLY A 30 -5.03 1.86 -8.35
CA GLY A 30 -4.41 2.21 -7.07
C GLY A 30 -5.44 2.43 -5.97
N VAL A 31 -4.94 2.89 -4.82
CA VAL A 31 -5.77 3.20 -3.63
C VAL A 31 -6.91 4.17 -3.95
N GLY A 32 -6.69 5.11 -4.88
CA GLY A 32 -7.68 6.11 -5.28
C GLY A 32 -8.87 5.56 -6.08
N ASP A 33 -8.77 4.33 -6.58
CA ASP A 33 -9.84 3.67 -7.35
C ASP A 33 -10.78 2.84 -6.46
N LEU A 34 -10.50 2.75 -5.16
CA LEU A 34 -11.36 2.07 -4.18
C LEU A 34 -12.59 2.92 -3.86
N SER A 35 -13.74 2.27 -3.65
CA SER A 35 -15.00 3.01 -3.39
C SER A 35 -15.10 3.53 -1.96
N SER A 36 -14.51 2.81 -0.99
CA SER A 36 -14.46 3.19 0.40
C SER A 36 -13.48 4.32 0.62
N ARG A 37 -13.80 5.19 1.58
CA ARG A 37 -12.94 6.30 1.95
C ARG A 37 -11.84 5.83 2.90
N PHE A 38 -10.61 5.72 2.39
CA PHE A 38 -9.43 5.47 3.22
C PHE A 38 -8.64 6.74 3.50
N GLU A 39 -8.21 6.92 4.74
CA GLU A 39 -7.39 8.04 5.19
C GLU A 39 -6.21 7.50 6.00
N GLU A 40 -4.98 7.63 5.49
CA GLU A 40 -3.77 7.28 6.26
C GLU A 40 -3.61 8.27 7.41
N LEU A 41 -3.75 7.78 8.64
CA LEU A 41 -3.62 8.58 9.86
C LEU A 41 -2.16 8.74 10.27
N ASP A 42 -1.37 7.67 10.11
CA ASP A 42 0.04 7.62 10.47
C ASP A 42 0.74 6.46 9.76
N SER A 43 2.06 6.58 9.60
CA SER A 43 2.89 5.52 9.07
C SER A 43 4.28 5.49 9.69
N TYR A 44 4.77 4.26 9.90
CA TYR A 44 6.11 3.98 10.39
C TYR A 44 6.85 3.11 9.38
N ARG A 45 8.10 3.48 9.12
CA ARG A 45 9.07 2.64 8.40
C ARG A 45 10.37 2.62 9.17
N ASN A 46 10.95 1.44 9.36
CA ASN A 46 12.27 1.36 9.98
C ASN A 46 13.35 2.03 9.11
N GLU A 47 14.29 2.72 9.76
CA GLU A 47 15.47 3.31 9.11
C GLU A 47 16.53 2.25 8.81
N ASN A 48 16.18 1.27 7.97
CA ASN A 48 17.11 0.24 7.52
C ASN A 48 17.28 0.28 6.00
N ASN A 49 18.53 0.30 5.55
CA ASN A 49 18.91 0.30 4.14
C ASN A 49 19.61 -1.01 3.72
N THR A 50 19.91 -1.91 4.66
CA THR A 50 20.70 -3.13 4.40
C THR A 50 19.98 -4.43 4.80
N GLY A 51 18.88 -4.34 5.57
CA GLY A 51 18.05 -5.48 5.96
C GLY A 51 16.56 -5.30 5.60
N PRO A 52 15.69 -6.20 6.08
CA PRO A 52 14.25 -6.14 5.86
C PRO A 52 13.66 -4.76 6.14
N VAL A 53 12.89 -4.24 5.18
CA VAL A 53 12.11 -3.02 5.37
C VAL A 53 10.77 -3.39 5.99
N HIS A 54 10.51 -2.88 7.18
CA HIS A 54 9.26 -3.04 7.89
C HIS A 54 8.45 -1.76 7.79
N ARG A 55 7.21 -1.87 7.35
CA ARG A 55 6.24 -0.77 7.23
C ARG A 55 5.01 -1.09 8.06
N VAL A 56 4.53 -0.10 8.79
CA VAL A 56 3.28 -0.15 9.54
C VAL A 56 2.48 1.07 9.17
N TYR A 57 1.23 0.87 8.75
CA TYR A 57 0.29 1.91 8.38
C TYR A 57 -0.92 1.84 9.30
N LEU A 58 -1.40 3.00 9.73
CA LEU A 58 -2.69 3.15 10.40
C LEU A 58 -3.63 3.91 9.47
N VAL A 59 -4.76 3.29 9.14
CA VAL A 59 -5.69 3.80 8.13
C VAL A 59 -7.09 3.87 8.72
N PHE A 60 -7.69 5.05 8.67
CA PHE A 60 -9.10 5.25 8.98
C PHE A 60 -9.97 4.90 7.77
N THR A 61 -11.07 4.18 8.01
CA THR A 61 -12.16 4.00 7.06
C THR A 61 -13.51 3.99 7.79
N PRO A 62 -14.49 4.79 7.36
CA PRO A 62 -15.82 4.78 7.97
C PRO A 62 -16.62 3.53 7.58
N ASP A 63 -16.31 2.93 6.43
CA ASP A 63 -17.04 1.81 5.87
C ASP A 63 -16.29 0.49 6.11
N ILE A 64 -17.05 -0.55 6.49
CA ILE A 64 -16.52 -1.90 6.64
C ILE A 64 -16.68 -2.64 5.31
N ASN A 65 -15.66 -2.54 4.46
CA ASN A 65 -15.54 -3.32 3.23
C ASN A 65 -14.24 -4.12 3.26
N TRP A 66 -14.34 -5.41 3.59
CA TRP A 66 -13.18 -6.29 3.76
C TRP A 66 -12.38 -6.49 2.49
N GLU A 67 -13.05 -6.60 1.35
CA GLU A 67 -12.41 -6.79 0.05
C GLU A 67 -11.58 -5.57 -0.34
N GLU A 68 -12.14 -4.38 -0.12
CA GLU A 68 -11.41 -3.14 -0.40
C GLU A 68 -10.30 -2.84 0.61
N MET A 69 -10.45 -3.24 1.88
CA MET A 69 -9.34 -3.16 2.85
C MET A 69 -8.17 -4.07 2.46
N GLU A 70 -8.46 -5.28 1.98
CA GLU A 70 -7.43 -6.18 1.46
C GLU A 70 -6.80 -5.61 0.18
N ALA A 71 -7.61 -5.07 -0.73
CA ALA A 71 -7.15 -4.40 -1.95
C ALA A 71 -6.26 -3.18 -1.63
N TYR A 72 -6.66 -2.35 -0.66
CA TYR A 72 -5.84 -1.25 -0.14
C TYR A 72 -4.46 -1.76 0.30
N GLY A 73 -4.43 -2.82 1.11
CA GLY A 73 -3.18 -3.44 1.55
C GLY A 73 -2.34 -3.98 0.39
N ASN A 74 -2.97 -4.48 -0.67
CA ASN A 74 -2.29 -4.94 -1.89
C ASN A 74 -1.64 -3.81 -2.69
N PHE A 75 -2.22 -2.60 -2.65
CA PHE A 75 -1.65 -1.40 -3.25
C PHE A 75 -0.53 -0.77 -2.40
N MET A 76 -0.36 -1.20 -1.14
CA MET A 76 0.68 -0.63 -0.28
C MET A 76 2.09 -1.04 -0.70
N PRO A 77 3.09 -0.13 -0.53
CA PRO A 77 4.47 -0.41 -0.87
C PRO A 77 4.97 -1.69 -0.20
N HIS A 78 5.57 -2.56 -0.99
CA HIS A 78 6.16 -3.80 -0.53
C HIS A 78 7.48 -4.07 -1.25
N THR A 79 8.44 -4.64 -0.52
CA THR A 79 9.76 -4.99 -1.04
C THR A 79 10.06 -6.42 -0.67
N LYS A 80 10.77 -7.16 -1.52
CA LYS A 80 11.24 -8.50 -1.19
C LYS A 80 11.99 -8.48 0.15
N TYR A 81 11.75 -9.48 0.98
CA TYR A 81 12.24 -9.59 2.35
C TYR A 81 11.65 -8.58 3.35
N GLY A 82 10.89 -7.59 2.90
CA GLY A 82 10.23 -6.61 3.77
C GLY A 82 8.88 -7.10 4.26
N VAL A 83 8.33 -6.44 5.28
CA VAL A 83 6.98 -6.72 5.78
C VAL A 83 6.17 -5.44 5.74
N THR A 84 4.95 -5.53 5.23
CA THR A 84 4.01 -4.41 5.21
C THR A 84 2.80 -4.78 6.02
N ARG A 85 2.47 -3.96 7.03
CA ARG A 85 1.28 -4.13 7.86
C ARG A 85 0.39 -2.90 7.72
N VAL A 86 -0.91 -3.12 7.55
CA VAL A 86 -1.91 -2.06 7.53
C VAL A 86 -2.96 -2.40 8.57
N PHE A 87 -3.22 -1.45 9.46
CA PHE A 87 -4.26 -1.55 10.46
C PHE A 87 -5.39 -0.60 10.08
N PHE A 88 -6.60 -1.12 10.00
CA PHE A 88 -7.80 -0.37 9.67
C PHE A 88 -8.57 -0.05 10.94
N VAL A 89 -8.90 1.23 11.15
CA VAL A 89 -9.72 1.71 12.25
C VAL A 89 -11.00 2.36 11.73
N ASN A 90 -12.10 2.17 12.43
CA ASN A 90 -13.41 2.78 12.09
C ASN A 90 -13.73 4.03 12.92
N GLU A 91 -12.84 4.42 13.82
CA GLU A 91 -12.95 5.64 14.61
C GLU A 91 -11.83 6.62 14.22
N ARG A 92 -12.17 7.90 14.13
CA ARG A 92 -11.16 8.96 13.97
C ARG A 92 -10.42 9.14 15.27
N LEU A 93 -9.22 8.58 15.33
CA LEU A 93 -8.31 8.71 16.46
C LEU A 93 -7.50 10.01 16.34
N SER A 94 -7.10 10.58 17.48
CA SER A 94 -6.15 11.68 17.52
C SER A 94 -4.76 11.17 17.93
N PRO A 95 -3.67 11.76 17.41
CA PRO A 95 -2.32 11.39 17.80
C PRO A 95 -2.07 11.64 19.30
N PRO A 96 -1.10 10.95 19.92
CA PRO A 96 -0.15 10.02 19.31
C PRO A 96 -0.72 8.60 19.11
N PHE A 97 -0.31 7.93 18.02
CA PHE A 97 -0.73 6.57 17.68
C PHE A 97 0.31 5.50 18.06
N ASP A 98 1.53 5.92 18.39
CA ASP A 98 2.68 5.11 18.81
C ASP A 98 2.91 3.87 17.94
N LEU A 99 3.12 4.08 16.64
CA LEU A 99 3.45 3.01 15.69
C LEU A 99 4.85 2.44 15.95
N ASP A 100 4.96 1.13 16.03
CA ASP A 100 6.23 0.40 16.16
C ASP A 100 6.25 -0.84 15.25
N ILE A 101 7.45 -1.34 14.93
CA ILE A 101 7.69 -2.61 14.27
C ILE A 101 7.57 -3.82 15.20
N ARG A 102 7.61 -3.59 16.51
CA ARG A 102 7.43 -4.62 17.53
C ARG A 102 5.99 -4.67 17.99
N GLU A 103 5.53 -5.87 18.34
CA GLU A 103 4.24 -6.02 18.98
C GLU A 103 4.17 -5.13 20.25
N PRO A 104 3.04 -4.42 20.46
CA PRO A 104 1.75 -4.62 19.79
C PRO A 104 1.52 -3.80 18.51
N TYR A 105 2.56 -3.16 17.95
CA TYR A 105 2.57 -2.29 16.75
C TYR A 105 1.80 -0.97 16.86
N LEU A 106 0.77 -0.92 17.71
CA LEU A 106 -0.14 0.21 17.89
C LEU A 106 -0.33 0.53 19.37
N ALA A 107 -0.62 1.79 19.71
CA ALA A 107 -1.13 2.15 21.03
C ALA A 107 -2.46 1.44 21.37
N ALA A 108 -2.74 1.27 22.67
CA ALA A 108 -3.95 0.58 23.15
C ALA A 108 -5.28 1.29 22.78
N SER A 109 -5.24 2.60 22.51
CA SER A 109 -6.39 3.34 21.94
C SER A 109 -6.69 2.88 20.52
N ALA A 110 -5.67 2.76 19.68
CA ALA A 110 -5.81 2.33 18.29
C ALA A 110 -6.16 0.84 18.15
N GLN A 111 -5.67 -0.02 19.05
CA GLN A 111 -6.04 -1.44 19.06
C GLN A 111 -7.54 -1.64 19.25
N ARG A 112 -8.18 -0.86 20.13
CA ARG A 112 -9.63 -0.98 20.41
C ARG A 112 -10.52 -0.58 19.24
N ALA A 113 -10.08 0.38 18.43
CA ALA A 113 -10.79 0.81 17.24
C ALA A 113 -10.40 -0.01 15.99
N CYS A 114 -9.47 -0.96 16.11
CA CYS A 114 -8.94 -1.69 14.97
C CYS A 114 -9.87 -2.82 14.56
N ILE A 115 -10.46 -2.66 13.38
CA ILE A 115 -11.43 -3.59 12.80
C ILE A 115 -10.78 -4.57 11.81
N GLY A 116 -9.58 -4.28 11.32
CA GLY A 116 -8.89 -5.11 10.34
C GLY A 116 -7.38 -4.97 10.39
N ARG A 117 -6.67 -6.06 10.14
CA ARG A 117 -5.21 -6.09 9.96
C ARG A 117 -4.89 -6.83 8.67
N TYR A 118 -4.25 -6.12 7.76
CA TYR A 118 -3.58 -6.68 6.62
C TYR A 118 -2.09 -6.86 6.91
N GLU A 119 -1.51 -7.97 6.46
CA GLU A 119 -0.07 -8.21 6.48
C GLU A 119 0.38 -8.83 5.15
N LYS A 120 1.45 -8.28 4.58
CA LYS A 120 2.19 -8.86 3.46
C LYS A 120 3.57 -9.30 3.93
N SER A 121 3.81 -10.61 3.86
CA SER A 121 5.02 -11.27 4.38
C SER A 121 6.25 -10.98 3.51
N PRO A 122 7.48 -11.29 3.98
CA PRO A 122 8.72 -11.16 3.22
C PRO A 122 8.71 -11.81 1.84
N MET A 123 7.92 -12.87 1.67
CA MET A 123 7.77 -13.64 0.43
C MET A 123 6.55 -13.22 -0.39
N GLY A 124 5.83 -12.19 0.04
CA GLY A 124 4.65 -11.65 -0.64
C GLY A 124 3.34 -12.36 -0.29
N GLU A 125 3.33 -13.27 0.67
CA GLU A 125 2.10 -13.90 1.15
C GLU A 125 1.23 -12.86 1.85
N VAL A 126 -0.06 -12.88 1.55
CA VAL A 126 -1.04 -11.95 2.10
C VAL A 126 -1.84 -12.64 3.19
N SER A 127 -2.03 -11.95 4.31
CA SER A 127 -2.91 -12.36 5.40
C SER A 127 -3.80 -11.20 5.79
N PHE A 128 -5.11 -11.42 5.82
CA PHE A 128 -6.08 -10.43 6.28
C PHE A 128 -6.86 -10.99 7.48
N ARG A 129 -6.80 -10.30 8.61
CA ARG A 129 -7.51 -10.65 9.85
C ARG A 129 -8.53 -9.59 10.19
N LYS A 130 -9.78 -10.02 10.35
CA LYS A 130 -10.89 -9.19 10.85
C LYS A 130 -10.83 -9.18 12.38
N TYR A 131 -11.08 -8.02 12.98
CA TYR A 131 -11.07 -7.82 14.43
C TYR A 131 -9.85 -8.44 15.14
N PRO A 132 -8.63 -8.05 14.75
CA PRO A 132 -7.40 -8.74 15.13
C PRO A 132 -7.05 -8.65 16.63
N PHE A 133 -7.75 -7.81 17.39
CA PHE A 133 -7.52 -7.60 18.83
C PHE A 133 -8.73 -8.00 19.70
N ASP A 134 -9.82 -8.45 19.08
CA ASP A 134 -10.96 -9.00 19.82
C ASP A 134 -10.64 -10.44 20.27
N LYS A 135 -11.02 -10.77 21.51
CA LYS A 135 -10.80 -12.10 22.10
C LYS A 135 -11.95 -13.06 21.82
#